data_AF-A0A537V7N2-F1
#
_entry.id   AF-A0A537V7N2-F1
#
_cell.length_a   1.000
_cell.length_b   1.000
_cell.length_c   1.000
_cell.angle_alpha   90.00
_cell.angle_beta   90.00
_cell.angle_gamma   90.00
#
_symmetry.space_group_name_H-M   'P 1'
#
loop_
_entity.id
_entity.type
_entity.pdbx_description
1 polymer ?
#
loop_
_entity_poly.entity_id
_entity_poly.type
_entity_poly.pdbx_seq_one_letter_code
_entity_poly.pdbx_strand_id
1 'polypeptide(L)'
;MVLVAAIAVIAFVFGSRDDRITPSIIQSGPERTPAFAFAVGRSGALPTAAIRSRKPVRTDPLLRLGGASKLASKHAIASITRLYRSAFLDPAHWHSGTYESLWQDFATAARAQARKDVRVLTAGATAGEAYDAIVPRPSAINTRVLLDRKGKPVMVLVNARFRALGRRIAGSSNTRFESSGRFFFQRVGGSWKIVSYDVRRSDERVER
;
A
#
# COMPACT_ATOMS: atom_id res chain seq x y z
N MET A 1 -17.58 -44.17 39.01
CA MET A 1 -18.37 -43.66 37.87
C MET A 1 -18.36 -42.15 37.95
N VAL A 2 -17.73 -41.50 36.97
CA VAL A 2 -17.57 -40.04 36.90
C VAL A 2 -18.67 -39.49 36.00
N LEU A 3 -19.49 -38.59 36.54
CA LEU A 3 -20.62 -37.96 35.84
C LEU A 3 -20.11 -36.73 35.07
N VAL A 4 -20.31 -36.74 33.75
CA VAL A 4 -20.02 -35.62 32.83
C VAL A 4 -21.14 -34.59 32.96
N ALA A 5 -20.81 -33.33 33.27
CA ALA A 5 -21.74 -32.21 33.19
C ALA A 5 -21.42 -31.35 31.95
N ALA A 6 -22.37 -31.29 31.03
CA ALA A 6 -22.31 -30.57 29.77
C ALA A 6 -22.41 -29.05 29.97
N ILE A 7 -21.57 -28.29 29.25
CA ILE A 7 -21.60 -26.83 29.22
C ILE A 7 -22.57 -26.39 28.12
N ALA A 8 -23.67 -25.73 28.52
CA ALA A 8 -24.56 -25.01 27.63
C ALA A 8 -24.08 -23.56 27.49
N VAL A 9 -23.71 -23.12 26.28
CA VAL A 9 -23.42 -21.71 25.98
C VAL A 9 -24.66 -21.09 25.35
N ILE A 10 -25.30 -20.19 26.09
CA ILE A 10 -26.44 -19.39 25.64
C ILE A 10 -25.89 -18.17 24.87
N ALA A 11 -26.27 -18.05 23.59
CA ALA A 11 -26.06 -16.83 22.81
C ALA A 11 -27.21 -15.85 23.09
N PHE A 12 -26.88 -14.65 23.56
CA PHE A 12 -27.85 -13.55 23.70
C PHE A 12 -27.47 -12.43 22.72
N VAL A 13 -28.34 -12.22 21.74
CA VAL A 13 -28.29 -11.08 20.81
C VAL A 13 -29.30 -10.05 21.32
N PHE A 14 -28.82 -8.88 21.75
CA PHE A 14 -29.64 -7.68 21.87
C PHE A 14 -28.91 -6.51 21.22
N GLY A 15 -29.54 -5.95 20.18
CA GLY A 15 -29.10 -4.75 19.50
C GLY A 15 -29.56 -3.49 20.22
N SER A 16 -28.71 -2.47 20.21
CA SER A 16 -29.11 -1.07 20.32
C SER A 16 -28.22 -0.25 19.40
N ARG A 17 -28.86 0.54 18.54
CA ARG A 17 -28.28 1.43 17.54
C ARG A 17 -27.59 2.60 18.24
N ASP A 18 -26.30 2.75 18.00
CA ASP A 18 -25.65 4.05 17.95
C ASP A 18 -24.48 3.98 16.95
N ASP A 19 -24.69 4.55 15.77
CA ASP A 19 -23.76 4.51 14.64
C ASP A 19 -22.58 5.48 14.88
N ARG A 20 -21.57 5.00 15.61
CA ARG A 20 -20.19 5.45 15.44
C ARG A 20 -19.39 4.27 14.95
N ILE A 21 -19.16 4.22 13.64
CA ILE A 21 -18.26 3.24 13.03
C ILE A 21 -16.83 3.59 13.43
N THR A 22 -16.44 3.22 14.66
CA THR A 22 -15.05 2.91 14.97
C THR A 22 -14.73 1.58 14.30
N PRO A 23 -13.75 1.50 13.39
CA PRO A 23 -13.34 0.21 12.87
C PRO A 23 -12.76 -0.61 14.02
N SER A 24 -13.47 -1.67 14.40
CA SER A 24 -13.04 -2.63 15.41
C SER A 24 -11.75 -3.31 14.95
N ILE A 25 -10.67 -3.09 15.71
CA ILE A 25 -9.43 -3.84 15.60
C ILE A 25 -9.68 -5.20 16.26
N ILE A 26 -10.09 -6.20 15.48
CA ILE A 26 -10.20 -7.58 15.97
C ILE A 26 -8.79 -8.15 16.12
N GLN A 27 -8.48 -8.61 17.33
CA GLN A 27 -7.16 -9.07 17.77
C GLN A 27 -7.01 -10.60 17.57
N SER A 28 -5.87 -10.97 16.95
CA SER A 28 -5.06 -12.20 17.14
C SER A 28 -5.69 -13.60 17.00
N GLY A 29 -5.54 -14.16 15.79
CA GLY A 29 -5.44 -15.59 15.42
C GLY A 29 -4.45 -15.71 14.25
N PRO A 30 -3.97 -16.91 13.87
CA PRO A 30 -2.68 -17.15 13.18
C PRO A 30 -2.41 -16.18 12.04
N GLU A 31 -1.34 -15.37 12.19
CA GLU A 31 -0.69 -14.45 11.23
C GLU A 31 -1.46 -14.11 9.95
N ARG A 32 -2.69 -13.57 10.06
CA ARG A 32 -3.41 -13.07 8.89
C ARG A 32 -2.87 -11.70 8.52
N THR A 33 -2.47 -11.53 7.26
CA THR A 33 -2.18 -10.20 6.70
C THR A 33 -3.39 -9.29 6.93
N PRO A 34 -3.27 -8.16 7.62
CA PRO A 34 -4.39 -7.27 7.89
C PRO A 34 -4.96 -6.71 6.58
N ALA A 35 -6.26 -6.42 6.60
CA ALA A 35 -6.91 -5.73 5.50
C ALA A 35 -6.28 -4.34 5.32
N PHE A 36 -5.95 -4.00 4.08
CA PHE A 36 -5.30 -2.75 3.76
C PHE A 36 -5.66 -2.28 2.35
N ALA A 37 -6.03 -1.01 2.25
CA ALA A 37 -6.10 -0.27 1.01
C ALA A 37 -5.71 1.17 1.27
N PHE A 38 -5.01 1.78 0.31
CA PHE A 38 -4.76 3.21 0.37
C PHE A 38 -6.05 4.00 0.13
N ALA A 39 -6.25 5.07 0.87
CA ALA A 39 -7.23 6.09 0.53
C ALA A 39 -6.78 6.80 -0.76
N VAL A 40 -7.60 6.71 -1.82
CA VAL A 40 -7.27 7.30 -3.12
C VAL A 40 -7.61 8.79 -3.10
N GLY A 41 -6.58 9.62 -3.14
CA GLY A 41 -6.68 11.07 -3.26
C GLY A 41 -6.84 11.54 -4.70
N ARG A 42 -6.61 12.85 -4.91
CA ARG A 42 -6.78 13.53 -6.20
C ARG A 42 -5.92 12.88 -7.28
N SER A 43 -6.59 12.24 -8.24
CA SER A 43 -5.94 11.55 -9.36
C SER A 43 -6.45 12.08 -10.70
N GLY A 44 -5.57 12.17 -11.70
CA GLY A 44 -5.90 12.82 -12.98
C GLY A 44 -4.95 12.45 -14.11
N ALA A 45 -5.29 12.85 -15.32
CA ALA A 45 -4.43 12.73 -16.48
C ALA A 45 -3.84 14.09 -16.86
N LEU A 46 -2.58 14.11 -17.25
CA LEU A 46 -1.84 15.31 -17.67
C LEU A 46 -1.29 15.07 -19.08
N PRO A 47 -1.67 15.89 -20.07
CA PRO A 47 -1.04 15.85 -21.38
C PRO A 47 0.40 16.37 -21.29
N THR A 48 1.37 15.64 -21.86
CA THR A 48 2.78 16.08 -21.88
C THR A 48 3.15 16.87 -23.12
N ALA A 49 2.19 17.06 -24.03
CA ALA A 49 2.28 17.95 -25.17
C ALA A 49 0.95 18.69 -25.28
N ALA A 50 0.95 19.87 -25.90
CA ALA A 50 -0.28 20.58 -26.23
C ALA A 50 -1.20 19.63 -27.02
N ILE A 51 -2.31 19.22 -26.41
CA ILE A 51 -3.39 18.58 -27.15
C ILE A 51 -3.87 19.65 -28.11
N ARG A 52 -3.86 19.36 -29.41
CA ARG A 52 -4.50 20.22 -30.42
C ARG A 52 -6.01 20.26 -30.10
N SER A 53 -6.41 21.15 -29.20
CA SER A 53 -7.80 21.39 -28.84
C SER A 53 -8.03 22.89 -28.79
N ARG A 54 -9.05 23.35 -29.51
CA ARG A 54 -9.44 24.76 -29.65
C ARG A 54 -10.14 25.36 -28.41
N LYS A 55 -10.13 24.68 -27.26
CA LYS A 55 -10.91 25.08 -26.08
C LYS A 55 -10.02 25.62 -24.95
N PRO A 56 -10.51 26.61 -24.19
CA PRO A 56 -9.70 27.41 -23.27
C PRO A 56 -9.03 26.56 -22.20
N VAL A 57 -7.80 26.98 -21.84
CA VAL A 57 -6.96 26.37 -20.81
C VAL A 57 -7.72 26.40 -19.48
N ARG A 58 -8.13 25.24 -18.99
CA ARG A 58 -8.70 25.11 -17.64
C ARG A 58 -7.62 25.47 -16.61
N THR A 59 -8.02 26.16 -15.54
CA THR A 59 -7.18 26.45 -14.36
C THR A 59 -6.69 25.18 -13.65
N ASP A 60 -7.35 24.03 -13.86
CA ASP A 60 -6.83 22.71 -13.48
C ASP A 60 -6.27 21.98 -14.70
N PRO A 61 -4.94 21.75 -14.78
CA PRO A 61 -4.33 21.01 -15.88
C PRO A 61 -4.64 19.50 -15.82
N LEU A 62 -5.18 18.98 -14.72
CA LEU A 62 -5.55 17.58 -14.60
C LEU A 62 -6.91 17.30 -15.25
N LEU A 63 -6.86 16.53 -16.32
CA LEU A 63 -8.04 15.93 -16.96
C LEU A 63 -8.58 14.80 -16.08
N ARG A 64 -9.91 14.60 -16.11
CA ARG A 64 -10.55 13.45 -15.46
C ARG A 64 -10.03 12.15 -16.07
N LEU A 65 -9.77 11.15 -15.22
CA LEU A 65 -9.37 9.82 -15.69
C LEU A 65 -10.53 9.11 -16.41
N GLY A 66 -10.34 8.79 -17.69
CA GLY A 66 -11.25 7.99 -18.50
C GLY A 66 -10.52 6.84 -19.21
N GLY A 67 -11.29 5.87 -19.70
CA GLY A 67 -10.81 4.77 -20.57
C GLY A 67 -9.49 4.13 -20.11
N ALA A 68 -8.52 4.10 -21.04
CA ALA A 68 -7.18 3.52 -20.82
C ALA A 68 -6.42 4.17 -19.66
N SER A 69 -6.58 5.48 -19.43
CA SER A 69 -5.91 6.20 -18.33
C SER A 69 -6.45 5.79 -16.96
N LYS A 70 -7.78 5.57 -16.85
CA LYS A 70 -8.39 5.05 -15.62
C LYS A 70 -7.90 3.64 -15.30
N LEU A 71 -7.77 2.78 -16.33
CA LEU A 71 -7.24 1.43 -16.16
C LEU A 71 -5.77 1.43 -15.75
N ALA A 72 -4.93 2.25 -16.40
CA ALA A 72 -3.52 2.40 -16.05
C ALA A 72 -3.34 2.86 -14.59
N SER A 73 -4.12 3.86 -14.16
CA SER A 73 -4.14 4.32 -12.77
C SER A 73 -4.53 3.21 -11.78
N LYS A 74 -5.61 2.46 -12.07
CA LYS A 74 -6.06 1.37 -11.21
C LYS A 74 -5.00 0.28 -11.07
N HIS A 75 -4.34 -0.09 -12.16
CA HIS A 75 -3.25 -1.06 -12.14
C HIS A 75 -2.09 -0.58 -11.26
N ALA A 76 -1.66 0.68 -11.41
CA ALA A 76 -0.57 1.23 -10.61
C ALA A 76 -0.92 1.26 -9.11
N ILE A 77 -2.15 1.67 -8.76
CA ILE A 77 -2.63 1.64 -7.37
C ILE A 77 -2.63 0.21 -6.81
N ALA A 78 -3.12 -0.76 -7.57
CA ALA A 78 -3.15 -2.16 -7.15
C ALA A 78 -1.73 -2.73 -6.92
N SER A 79 -0.78 -2.39 -7.79
CA SER A 79 0.63 -2.78 -7.65
C SER A 79 1.27 -2.19 -6.40
N ILE A 80 1.12 -0.88 -6.16
CA ILE A 80 1.67 -0.25 -4.95
C ILE A 80 0.97 -0.75 -3.68
N THR A 81 -0.34 -1.01 -3.72
CA THR A 81 -1.08 -1.58 -2.59
C THR A 81 -0.54 -2.96 -2.22
N ARG A 82 -0.32 -3.82 -3.23
CA ARG A 82 0.27 -5.15 -3.05
C ARG A 82 1.69 -5.05 -2.51
N LEU A 83 2.53 -4.16 -3.06
CA LEU A 83 3.89 -3.94 -2.59
C LEU A 83 3.90 -3.64 -1.08
N TYR A 84 3.19 -2.62 -0.62
CA TYR A 84 3.20 -2.25 0.81
C TYR A 84 2.55 -3.30 1.70
N ARG A 85 1.46 -3.93 1.24
CA ARG A 85 0.81 -4.99 2.00
C ARG A 85 1.75 -6.18 2.21
N SER A 86 2.40 -6.65 1.17
CA SER A 86 3.32 -7.79 1.27
C SER A 86 4.64 -7.42 1.94
N ALA A 87 5.13 -6.19 1.76
CA ALA A 87 6.42 -5.76 2.31
C ALA A 87 6.40 -5.42 3.82
N PHE A 88 5.26 -4.93 4.33
CA PHE A 88 5.15 -4.48 5.72
C PHE A 88 4.12 -5.24 6.55
N LEU A 89 3.03 -5.71 5.92
CA LEU A 89 1.87 -6.19 6.67
C LEU A 89 1.74 -7.71 6.64
N ASP A 90 2.33 -8.36 5.65
CA ASP A 90 2.24 -9.81 5.45
C ASP A 90 3.28 -10.57 6.29
N PRO A 91 2.85 -11.25 7.37
CA PRO A 91 3.79 -11.85 8.30
C PRO A 91 4.65 -12.95 7.67
N ALA A 92 4.13 -13.68 6.68
CA ALA A 92 4.92 -14.65 5.94
C ALA A 92 6.20 -14.05 5.33
N HIS A 93 6.14 -12.79 4.88
CA HIS A 93 7.29 -12.09 4.31
C HIS A 93 8.15 -11.41 5.38
N TRP A 94 7.57 -10.60 6.27
CA TRP A 94 8.38 -9.82 7.22
C TRP A 94 8.90 -10.63 8.41
N HIS A 95 8.25 -11.73 8.78
CA HIS A 95 8.77 -12.62 9.80
C HIS A 95 10.00 -13.39 9.29
N SER A 96 9.96 -13.88 8.05
CA SER A 96 11.06 -14.61 7.41
C SER A 96 12.13 -13.71 6.79
N GLY A 97 11.85 -12.41 6.61
CA GLY A 97 12.72 -11.48 5.88
C GLY A 97 12.84 -11.77 4.39
N THR A 98 11.95 -12.59 3.82
CA THR A 98 11.99 -12.99 2.41
C THR A 98 11.06 -12.13 1.55
N TYR A 99 11.61 -11.54 0.48
CA TYR A 99 10.91 -10.51 -0.28
C TYR A 99 11.03 -10.63 -1.81
N GLU A 100 11.63 -11.71 -2.32
CA GLU A 100 11.97 -11.83 -3.74
C GLU A 100 10.73 -11.77 -4.67
N SER A 101 9.58 -12.25 -4.19
CA SER A 101 8.30 -12.19 -4.91
C SER A 101 7.81 -10.75 -5.16
N LEU A 102 8.19 -9.79 -4.31
CA LEU A 102 7.75 -8.39 -4.40
C LEU A 102 8.29 -7.69 -5.65
N TRP A 103 9.46 -8.13 -6.13
CA TRP A 103 10.18 -7.39 -7.16
C TRP A 103 9.67 -7.66 -8.57
N GLN A 104 8.67 -8.52 -8.72
CA GLN A 104 8.06 -8.86 -10.02
C GLN A 104 7.35 -7.69 -10.68
N ASP A 105 6.82 -6.74 -9.89
CA ASP A 105 6.17 -5.53 -10.39
C ASP A 105 7.17 -4.48 -10.91
N PHE A 106 8.47 -4.67 -10.65
CA PHE A 106 9.55 -3.81 -11.13
C PHE A 106 10.08 -4.29 -12.48
N ALA A 107 10.41 -3.35 -13.35
CA ALA A 107 11.18 -3.59 -14.56
C ALA A 107 12.64 -3.95 -14.20
N THR A 108 13.36 -4.60 -15.11
CA THR A 108 14.69 -5.22 -14.83
C THR A 108 15.67 -4.30 -14.11
N ALA A 109 15.86 -3.06 -14.59
CA ALA A 109 16.78 -2.10 -13.97
C ALA A 109 16.31 -1.68 -12.56
N ALA A 110 15.04 -1.31 -12.42
CA ALA A 110 14.45 -0.91 -11.13
C ALA A 110 14.41 -2.07 -10.13
N ARG A 111 14.25 -3.31 -10.60
CA ARG A 111 14.26 -4.53 -9.80
C ARG A 111 15.61 -4.75 -9.12
N ALA A 112 16.70 -4.58 -9.88
CA ALA A 112 18.05 -4.72 -9.32
C ALA A 112 18.31 -3.70 -8.20
N GLN A 113 17.82 -2.47 -8.36
CA GLN A 113 17.89 -1.44 -7.32
C GLN A 113 16.96 -1.76 -6.14
N ALA A 114 15.73 -2.22 -6.38
CA ALA A 114 14.78 -2.57 -5.33
C ALA A 114 15.30 -3.67 -4.39
N ARG A 115 16.02 -4.65 -4.93
CA ARG A 115 16.69 -5.69 -4.13
C ARG A 115 17.74 -5.09 -3.17
N LYS A 116 18.50 -4.09 -3.61
CA LYS A 116 19.48 -3.38 -2.78
C LYS A 116 18.80 -2.50 -1.72
N ASP A 117 17.63 -1.96 -2.05
CA ASP A 117 16.85 -1.07 -1.19
C ASP A 117 15.84 -1.80 -0.30
N VAL A 118 16.00 -3.12 -0.07
CA VAL A 118 15.07 -3.95 0.69
C VAL A 118 14.72 -3.34 2.04
N ARG A 119 15.69 -2.76 2.75
CA ARG A 119 15.48 -2.12 4.06
C ARG A 119 14.53 -0.91 3.98
N VAL A 120 14.57 -0.15 2.89
CA VAL A 120 13.74 1.04 2.71
C VAL A 120 12.35 0.68 2.19
N LEU A 121 12.25 -0.35 1.35
CA LEU A 121 11.01 -0.77 0.68
C LEU A 121 10.15 -1.75 1.49
N THR A 122 10.67 -2.33 2.56
CA THR A 122 10.00 -3.38 3.37
C THR A 122 10.10 -3.09 4.85
N ALA A 123 9.53 -3.94 5.71
CA ALA A 123 9.76 -3.86 7.16
C ALA A 123 11.24 -4.09 7.53
N GLY A 124 11.99 -4.82 6.71
CA GLY A 124 13.40 -5.17 6.91
C GLY A 124 13.58 -6.67 7.19
N ALA A 125 14.76 -7.20 6.88
CA ALA A 125 15.03 -8.64 6.97
C ALA A 125 14.94 -9.22 8.39
N THR A 126 15.12 -8.39 9.43
CA THR A 126 15.08 -8.80 10.84
C THR A 126 13.78 -8.39 11.53
N ALA A 127 12.72 -8.06 10.76
CA ALA A 127 11.46 -7.57 11.34
C ALA A 127 10.77 -8.63 12.23
N GLY A 128 10.91 -9.92 11.90
CA GLY A 128 10.38 -11.02 12.71
C GLY A 128 10.91 -11.08 14.14
N GLU A 129 12.16 -10.64 14.37
CA GLU A 129 12.76 -10.59 15.71
C GLU A 129 12.33 -9.34 16.51
N ALA A 130 11.85 -8.31 15.80
CA ALA A 130 11.59 -7.01 16.39
C ALA A 130 10.11 -6.80 16.75
N TYR A 131 9.19 -7.40 16.01
CA TYR A 131 7.76 -7.08 16.04
C TYR A 131 6.88 -8.30 16.24
N ASP A 132 5.88 -8.20 17.12
CA ASP A 132 4.80 -9.20 17.24
C ASP A 132 3.70 -8.96 16.19
N ALA A 133 3.53 -7.72 15.76
CA ALA A 133 2.61 -7.35 14.69
C ALA A 133 2.98 -6.03 14.04
N ILE A 134 2.65 -5.89 12.75
CA ILE A 134 2.68 -4.62 12.03
C ILE A 134 1.27 -4.28 11.57
N VAL A 135 0.69 -3.24 12.16
CA VAL A 135 -0.72 -2.86 11.95
C VAL A 135 -0.79 -1.62 11.05
N PRO A 136 -1.58 -1.64 9.96
CA PRO A 136 -1.69 -0.49 9.07
C PRO A 136 -2.37 0.70 9.76
N ARG A 137 -1.99 1.91 9.37
CA ARG A 137 -2.63 3.17 9.74
C ARG A 137 -3.13 3.89 8.49
N PRO A 138 -4.00 4.92 8.64
CA PRO A 138 -4.51 5.68 7.50
C PRO A 138 -3.38 6.12 6.57
N SER A 139 -3.46 5.65 5.33
CA SER A 139 -2.44 5.79 4.30
C SER A 139 -3.10 6.32 3.03
N ALA A 140 -2.38 7.12 2.25
CA ALA A 140 -2.93 7.78 1.07
C ALA A 140 -2.14 7.48 -0.19
N ILE A 141 -2.83 7.44 -1.34
CA ILE A 141 -2.23 7.28 -2.66
C ILE A 141 -2.87 8.25 -3.64
N ASN A 142 -2.09 8.80 -4.55
CA ASN A 142 -2.63 9.54 -5.70
C ASN A 142 -1.85 9.18 -6.96
N THR A 143 -2.50 9.40 -8.12
CA THR A 143 -1.87 9.12 -9.41
C THR A 143 -1.97 10.30 -10.37
N ARG A 144 -0.96 10.42 -11.22
CA ARG A 144 -0.98 11.29 -12.39
C ARG A 144 -0.61 10.49 -13.61
N VAL A 145 -1.52 10.40 -14.57
CA VAL A 145 -1.30 9.66 -15.82
C VAL A 145 -0.83 10.63 -16.89
N LEU A 146 0.40 10.46 -17.38
CA LEU A 146 0.93 11.25 -18.48
C LEU A 146 0.41 10.72 -19.81
N LEU A 147 -0.06 11.62 -20.66
CA LEU A 147 -0.61 11.30 -21.98
C LEU A 147 0.30 11.77 -23.10
N ASP A 148 0.42 10.96 -24.16
CA ASP A 148 1.03 11.39 -25.42
C ASP A 148 0.13 12.37 -26.20
N ARG A 149 0.63 12.81 -27.37
CA ARG A 149 -0.10 13.70 -28.30
C ARG A 149 -1.42 13.10 -28.82
N LYS A 150 -1.60 11.79 -28.75
CA LYS A 150 -2.81 11.05 -29.15
C LYS A 150 -3.76 10.81 -27.97
N GLY A 151 -3.45 11.34 -26.78
CA GLY A 151 -4.23 11.13 -25.57
C GLY A 151 -4.07 9.74 -24.95
N LYS A 152 -3.07 8.95 -25.39
CA LYS A 152 -2.82 7.60 -24.85
C LYS A 152 -1.91 7.69 -23.61
N PRO A 153 -2.16 6.87 -22.57
CA PRO A 153 -1.32 6.85 -21.39
C PRO A 153 0.06 6.30 -21.70
N VAL A 154 1.11 7.07 -21.39
CA VAL A 154 2.52 6.67 -21.58
C VAL A 154 3.26 6.42 -20.26
N MET A 155 2.81 7.07 -19.18
CA MET A 155 3.42 6.90 -17.86
C MET A 155 2.36 7.11 -16.77
N VAL A 156 2.49 6.40 -15.64
CA VAL A 156 1.73 6.68 -14.43
C VAL A 156 2.69 7.05 -13.32
N LEU A 157 2.58 8.27 -12.80
CA LEU A 157 3.25 8.70 -11.59
C LEU A 157 2.34 8.36 -10.41
N VAL A 158 2.90 7.73 -9.39
CA VAL A 158 2.19 7.41 -8.17
C VAL A 158 2.92 8.05 -7.00
N ASN A 159 2.20 8.80 -6.17
CA ASN A 159 2.70 9.22 -4.86
C ASN A 159 1.94 8.43 -3.80
N ALA A 160 2.66 7.73 -2.93
CA ALA A 160 2.10 6.95 -1.84
C ALA A 160 2.68 7.45 -0.51
N ARG A 161 1.82 7.61 0.49
CA ARG A 161 2.21 7.79 1.88
C ARG A 161 1.63 6.64 2.69
N PHE A 162 2.51 5.74 3.09
CA PHE A 162 2.19 4.58 3.90
C PHE A 162 2.54 4.86 5.37
N ARG A 163 1.64 4.42 6.26
CA ARG A 163 1.84 4.50 7.71
C ARG A 163 1.45 3.17 8.35
N ALA A 164 2.25 2.73 9.30
CA ALA A 164 1.96 1.55 10.10
C ALA A 164 2.53 1.69 11.52
N LEU A 165 2.03 0.87 12.44
CA LEU A 165 2.55 0.73 13.79
C LEU A 165 3.08 -0.70 13.96
N GLY A 166 4.40 -0.83 14.08
CA GLY A 166 5.05 -2.06 14.53
C GLY A 166 4.96 -2.15 16.05
N ARG A 167 4.12 -3.05 16.54
CA ARG A 167 4.13 -3.43 17.94
C ARG A 167 5.39 -4.25 18.20
N ARG A 168 6.18 -3.89 19.20
CA ARG A 168 7.46 -4.54 19.45
C ARG A 168 7.29 -5.72 20.39
N ILE A 169 8.10 -6.75 20.19
CA ILE A 169 8.18 -7.89 21.13
C ILE A 169 8.69 -7.40 22.51
N ALA A 170 9.75 -6.59 22.52
CA ALA A 170 10.40 -6.12 23.74
C ALA A 170 10.52 -4.58 23.83
N GLY A 171 10.64 -4.09 25.08
CA GLY A 171 10.79 -2.68 25.43
C GLY A 171 9.47 -1.98 25.75
N SER A 172 9.53 -0.69 26.10
CA SER A 172 8.35 0.13 26.44
C SER A 172 7.77 0.94 25.27
N SER A 173 8.37 0.83 24.08
CA SER A 173 7.97 1.59 22.87
C SER A 173 7.54 0.69 21.72
N ASN A 174 6.63 1.20 20.89
CA ASN A 174 6.31 0.71 19.56
C ASN A 174 7.15 1.45 18.50
N THR A 175 7.12 0.99 17.26
CA THR A 175 7.74 1.70 16.12
C THR A 175 6.66 2.22 15.19
N ARG A 176 6.64 3.52 14.94
CA ARG A 176 5.84 4.13 13.89
C ARG A 176 6.64 4.10 12.58
N PHE A 177 6.12 3.41 11.58
CA PHE A 177 6.63 3.43 10.22
C PHE A 177 5.96 4.54 9.44
N GLU A 178 6.74 5.42 8.84
CA GLU A 178 6.26 6.31 7.78
C GLU A 178 7.10 6.10 6.53
N SER A 179 6.44 5.76 5.42
CA SER A 179 7.07 5.65 4.12
C SER A 179 6.41 6.59 3.12
N SER A 180 7.21 7.40 2.45
CA SER A 180 6.79 8.29 1.37
C SER A 180 7.48 7.87 0.09
N GLY A 181 6.70 7.42 -0.89
CA GLY A 181 7.19 6.87 -2.14
C GLY A 181 6.65 7.60 -3.36
N ARG A 182 7.54 7.83 -4.32
CA ARG A 182 7.23 8.26 -5.68
C ARG A 182 7.60 7.13 -6.62
N PHE A 183 6.65 6.67 -7.42
CA PHE A 183 6.85 5.54 -8.35
C PHE A 183 6.47 5.95 -9.76
N PHE A 184 7.27 5.52 -10.72
CA PHE A 184 7.05 5.77 -12.14
C PHE A 184 6.74 4.44 -12.82
N PHE A 185 5.56 4.34 -13.42
CA PHE A 185 5.14 3.17 -14.18
C PHE A 185 5.19 3.45 -15.67
N GLN A 186 5.69 2.49 -16.45
CA GLN A 186 5.60 2.47 -17.91
C GLN A 186 5.16 1.09 -18.38
N ARG A 187 4.67 1.00 -19.63
CA ARG A 187 4.41 -0.29 -20.26
C ARG A 187 5.73 -0.93 -20.69
N VAL A 188 6.04 -2.09 -20.11
CA VAL A 188 7.18 -2.93 -20.45
C VAL A 188 6.65 -4.34 -20.68
N GLY A 189 6.92 -4.94 -21.85
CA GLY A 189 6.39 -6.27 -22.20
C GLY A 189 4.86 -6.36 -22.11
N GLY A 190 4.15 -5.31 -22.52
CA GLY A 190 2.68 -5.26 -22.50
C GLY A 190 2.03 -4.95 -21.14
N SER A 191 2.80 -4.97 -20.03
CA SER A 191 2.30 -4.74 -18.68
C SER A 191 2.83 -3.44 -18.07
N TRP A 192 2.08 -2.81 -17.16
CA TRP A 192 2.57 -1.65 -16.42
C TRP A 192 3.54 -2.10 -15.32
N LYS A 193 4.79 -1.64 -15.39
CA LYS A 193 5.87 -1.98 -14.45
C LYS A 193 6.47 -0.72 -13.84
N ILE A 194 6.95 -0.83 -12.59
CA ILE A 194 7.72 0.22 -11.93
C ILE A 194 9.09 0.28 -12.63
N VAL A 195 9.37 1.39 -13.31
CA VAL A 195 10.64 1.62 -14.03
C VAL A 195 11.62 2.50 -13.25
N SER A 196 11.12 3.25 -12.28
CA SER A 196 11.92 4.06 -11.35
C SER A 196 11.10 4.39 -10.12
N TYR A 197 11.79 4.67 -9.02
CA TYR A 197 11.16 5.10 -7.77
C TYR A 197 12.12 5.96 -6.93
N ASP A 198 11.54 6.73 -6.02
CA ASP A 198 12.23 7.40 -4.91
C ASP A 198 11.38 7.18 -3.66
N VAL A 199 11.91 6.42 -2.70
CA VAL A 199 11.21 6.08 -1.47
C VAL A 199 12.05 6.49 -0.28
N ARG A 200 11.41 7.17 0.66
CA ARG A 200 11.98 7.53 1.95
C ARG A 200 11.18 6.85 3.05
N ARG A 201 11.88 6.27 4.01
CA ARG A 201 11.29 5.63 5.18
C ARG A 201 11.87 6.26 6.45
N SER A 202 11.02 6.51 7.42
CA SER A 202 11.41 6.90 8.78
C SER A 202 10.73 5.98 9.79
N ASP A 203 11.51 5.60 10.80
CA ASP A 203 11.09 4.72 11.88
C ASP A 203 11.24 5.48 13.20
N GLU A 204 10.12 5.83 13.83
CA GLU A 204 10.09 6.62 15.05
C GLU A 204 9.67 5.75 16.23
N ARG A 205 10.35 5.89 17.38
CA ARG A 205 9.92 5.24 18.62
C ARG A 205 8.79 6.04 19.25
N VAL A 206 7.71 5.35 19.58
CA VAL A 206 6.54 5.95 20.21
C VAL A 206 6.18 5.12 21.44
N GLU A 207 5.74 5.78 22.51
CA GLU A 207 5.29 5.08 23.71
C GLU A 207 4.13 4.14 23.40
N ARG A 208 4.03 3.07 24.19
CA ARG A 208 3.07 1.97 23.98
C ARG A 208 1.64 2.37 24.34
#